data_AF-A0A3S2BTR6-F1
#
_entry.id   AF-A0A3S2BTR6-F1
#
_cell.length_a   1.000
_cell.length_b   1.000
_cell.length_c   1.000
_cell.angle_alpha   90.00
_cell.angle_beta   90.00
_cell.angle_gamma   90.00
#
_symmetry.space_group_name_H-M   'P 1'
#
loop_
_entity.id
_entity.type
_entity.pdbx_description
1 polymer ?
#
loop_
_entity_poly.entity_id
_entity_poly.type
_entity_poly.pdbx_seq_one_letter_code
_entity_poly.pdbx_strand_id
1 'polypeptide(L)'
;MSNLAESGVFVGIRYLVLLLGSETHLGVFSFCVDLSQRSVGFFMNAASFVFVPRAFLSAANGNVREFRRGLFEGAAIALIFAAAAAAGIVGLFFSGHASGWLGKSFDPAVFGIVSCAVLVNRTKKVIIDPFALRSNKAMTLTYSYAIGALACCCLAALGLWWRVPLGSEMAFLFGYVVAAACSFFALRNVIADQGPGAKQRTVLMVGLDARNE
;
A
#
# COMPACT_ATOMS: atom_id res chain seq x y z
N MET A 1 -12.25 -1.94 -12.63
CA MET A 1 -12.45 -0.54 -12.16
C MET A 1 -11.44 -0.11 -11.10
N SER A 2 -11.10 -0.92 -10.09
CA SER A 2 -10.12 -0.53 -9.06
C SER A 2 -8.74 -0.11 -9.59
N ASN A 3 -8.17 -0.85 -10.55
CA ASN A 3 -6.88 -0.49 -11.17
C ASN A 3 -6.96 0.83 -11.95
N LEU A 4 -8.12 1.16 -12.51
CA LEU A 4 -8.34 2.42 -13.22
C LEU A 4 -8.42 3.58 -12.22
N ALA A 5 -9.11 3.39 -11.08
CA ALA A 5 -9.15 4.36 -10.00
C ALA A 5 -7.77 4.59 -9.36
N GLU A 6 -6.99 3.53 -9.16
CA GLU A 6 -5.59 3.61 -8.70
C GLU A 6 -4.72 4.36 -9.71
N SER A 7 -4.88 4.09 -11.00
CA SER A 7 -4.18 4.82 -12.07
C SER A 7 -4.48 6.31 -12.01
N GLY A 8 -5.67 6.71 -11.53
CA GLY A 8 -6.02 8.11 -11.27
C GLY A 8 -5.09 8.80 -10.28
N VAL A 9 -4.62 8.11 -9.24
CA VAL A 9 -3.66 8.66 -8.26
C VAL A 9 -2.34 9.01 -8.96
N PHE A 10 -1.85 8.09 -9.80
CA PHE A 10 -0.55 8.20 -10.46
C PHE A 10 -0.55 9.10 -11.69
N VAL A 11 -1.54 8.96 -12.56
CA VAL A 11 -1.68 9.74 -13.78
C VAL A 11 -2.12 11.17 -13.43
N GLY A 12 -3.06 11.32 -12.49
CA GLY A 12 -3.56 12.62 -12.06
C GLY A 12 -2.45 13.51 -11.50
N ILE A 13 -1.59 12.97 -10.63
CA ILE A 13 -0.49 13.76 -10.08
C ILE A 13 0.56 14.13 -11.13
N ARG A 14 0.88 13.24 -12.08
CA ARG A 14 1.82 13.55 -13.18
C ARG A 14 1.31 14.70 -14.04
N TYR A 15 0.02 14.73 -14.35
CA TYR A 15 -0.57 15.86 -15.07
C TYR A 15 -0.56 17.15 -14.25
N LEU A 16 -0.81 17.09 -12.94
CA LEU A 16 -0.75 18.27 -12.08
C LEU A 16 0.68 18.83 -11.97
N VAL A 17 1.70 17.98 -11.82
CA VAL A 17 3.11 18.40 -11.83
C VAL A 17 3.49 18.99 -13.18
N LEU A 18 2.97 18.45 -14.29
CA LEU A 18 3.19 19.02 -15.61
C LEU A 18 2.56 20.42 -15.76
N LEU A 19 1.33 20.60 -15.26
CA LEU A 19 0.57 21.85 -15.42
C LEU A 19 1.00 22.96 -14.45
N LEU A 20 1.37 22.61 -13.22
CA LEU A 20 1.62 23.57 -12.14
C LEU A 20 3.08 23.55 -11.62
N GLY A 21 3.86 22.54 -12.00
CA GLY A 21 5.25 22.35 -11.58
C GLY A 21 6.25 22.65 -12.69
N SER A 22 7.25 21.78 -12.85
CA SER A 22 8.28 21.89 -13.88
C SER A 22 8.61 20.53 -14.50
N GLU A 23 9.14 20.52 -15.72
CA GLU A 23 9.56 19.28 -16.40
C GLU A 23 10.63 18.52 -15.62
N THR A 24 11.58 19.23 -15.01
CA THR A 24 12.61 18.62 -14.16
C THR A 24 12.00 17.92 -12.95
N HIS A 25 11.04 18.57 -12.29
CA HIS A 25 10.32 17.98 -11.15
C HIS A 25 9.52 16.75 -11.57
N LEU A 26 8.80 16.82 -12.69
CA LEU A 26 8.09 15.67 -13.26
C LEU A 26 9.04 14.51 -13.58
N GLY A 27 10.23 14.81 -14.11
CA GLY A 27 11.27 13.83 -14.42
C GLY A 27 11.75 13.10 -13.17
N VAL A 28 12.14 13.84 -12.12
CA VAL A 28 12.59 13.26 -10.84
C VAL A 28 11.49 12.45 -10.19
N PHE A 29 10.28 13.01 -10.09
CA PHE A 29 9.13 12.31 -9.50
C PHE A 29 8.84 11.01 -10.25
N SER A 30 8.73 11.06 -11.58
CA SER A 30 8.40 9.90 -12.39
C SER A 30 9.48 8.82 -12.32
N PHE A 31 10.75 9.21 -12.36
CA PHE A 31 11.88 8.31 -12.21
C PHE A 31 11.86 7.61 -10.83
N CYS A 32 11.67 8.37 -9.75
CA CYS A 32 11.57 7.81 -8.40
C CYS A 32 10.38 6.86 -8.23
N VAL A 33 9.22 7.15 -8.83
CA VAL A 33 8.06 6.23 -8.80
C VAL A 33 8.36 4.95 -9.55
N ASP A 34 8.88 5.05 -10.78
CA ASP A 34 9.19 3.89 -11.60
C ASP A 34 10.27 3.01 -10.94
N LEU A 35 11.34 3.63 -10.41
CA LEU A 35 12.39 2.94 -9.68
C LEU A 35 11.82 2.25 -8.44
N SER A 36 11.00 2.94 -7.65
CA SER A 36 10.40 2.39 -6.44
C SER A 36 9.46 1.21 -6.73
N GLN A 37 8.63 1.32 -7.77
CA GLN A 37 7.76 0.22 -8.19
C GLN A 37 8.54 -1.01 -8.64
N ARG A 38 9.66 -0.83 -9.33
CA ARG A 38 10.50 -1.92 -9.85
C ARG A 38 11.45 -2.53 -8.83
N SER A 39 11.79 -1.81 -7.76
CA SER A 39 12.68 -2.29 -6.69
C SER A 39 11.91 -2.69 -5.44
N VAL A 40 11.30 -1.72 -4.76
CA VAL A 40 10.52 -1.90 -3.52
C VAL A 40 9.23 -2.66 -3.81
N GLY A 41 8.52 -2.26 -4.87
CA GLY A 41 7.26 -2.89 -5.29
C GLY A 41 7.41 -4.33 -5.77
N PHE A 42 8.59 -4.71 -6.29
CA PHE A 42 8.88 -6.07 -6.74
C PHE A 42 8.72 -7.09 -5.61
N PHE A 43 9.35 -6.85 -4.45
CA PHE A 43 9.28 -7.78 -3.31
C PHE A 43 7.84 -7.95 -2.79
N MET A 44 7.07 -6.86 -2.76
CA MET A 44 5.66 -6.92 -2.37
C MET A 44 4.82 -7.73 -3.37
N ASN A 45 5.07 -7.58 -4.67
CA ASN A 45 4.37 -8.36 -5.70
C ASN A 45 4.77 -9.84 -5.65
N ALA A 46 6.06 -10.14 -5.47
CA ALA A 46 6.56 -11.50 -5.34
C ALA A 46 5.91 -12.22 -4.14
N ALA A 47 5.85 -11.55 -2.99
CA ALA A 47 5.14 -12.06 -1.83
C ALA A 47 3.64 -12.23 -2.12
N SER A 48 3.00 -11.26 -2.78
CA SER A 48 1.59 -11.37 -3.16
C SER A 48 1.30 -12.64 -3.98
N PHE A 49 2.14 -12.99 -4.95
CA PHE A 49 1.97 -14.19 -5.77
C PHE A 49 2.10 -15.49 -4.99
N VAL A 50 2.84 -15.51 -3.87
CA VAL A 50 3.01 -16.70 -3.04
C VAL A 50 1.93 -16.78 -1.96
N PHE A 51 1.73 -15.70 -1.20
CA PHE A 51 0.94 -15.72 0.03
C PHE A 51 -0.56 -15.51 -0.22
N VAL A 52 -0.96 -14.68 -1.20
CA VAL A 52 -2.38 -14.41 -1.46
C VAL A 52 -3.12 -15.65 -1.96
N PRO A 53 -2.63 -16.40 -2.97
CA PRO A 53 -3.30 -17.63 -3.40
C PRO A 53 -3.40 -18.68 -2.28
N ARG A 54 -2.32 -18.86 -1.51
CA ARG A 54 -2.29 -19.79 -0.36
C ARG A 54 -3.32 -19.40 0.69
N ALA A 55 -3.44 -18.12 1.01
CA ALA A 55 -4.45 -17.63 1.95
C ALA A 55 -5.86 -17.96 1.45
N PHE A 56 -6.18 -17.69 0.17
CA PHE A 56 -7.50 -18.01 -0.40
C PHE A 56 -7.81 -19.51 -0.39
N LEU A 57 -6.82 -20.39 -0.59
CA LEU A 57 -7.00 -21.84 -0.43
C LEU A 57 -7.33 -22.21 1.03
N SER A 58 -6.62 -21.65 2.01
CA SER A 58 -6.96 -21.86 3.43
C SER A 58 -8.35 -21.33 3.77
N ALA A 59 -8.78 -20.21 3.18
CA ALA A 59 -10.13 -19.67 3.33
C ALA A 59 -11.20 -20.60 2.75
N ALA A 60 -10.95 -21.21 1.59
CA ALA A 60 -11.87 -22.17 0.96
C ALA A 60 -12.09 -23.41 1.83
N ASN A 61 -11.07 -23.83 2.59
CA ASN A 61 -11.14 -24.91 3.57
C ASN A 61 -11.77 -24.50 4.93
N GLY A 62 -12.36 -23.30 5.01
CA GLY A 62 -12.97 -22.78 6.24
C GLY A 62 -11.99 -22.22 7.28
N ASN A 63 -10.67 -22.26 7.02
CA ASN A 63 -9.64 -21.82 7.96
C ASN A 63 -9.37 -20.31 7.85
N VAL A 64 -10.31 -19.51 8.37
CA VAL A 64 -10.25 -18.02 8.33
C VAL A 64 -9.04 -17.46 9.08
N ARG A 65 -8.65 -18.12 10.19
CA ARG A 65 -7.48 -17.71 10.98
C ARG A 65 -6.20 -17.83 10.17
N GLU A 66 -6.05 -18.91 9.41
CA GLU A 66 -4.87 -19.14 8.57
C GLU A 66 -4.86 -18.25 7.34
N PHE A 67 -6.02 -17.95 6.74
CA PHE A 67 -6.14 -16.89 5.72
C PHE A 67 -5.55 -15.59 6.24
N ARG A 68 -6.01 -15.11 7.40
CA ARG A 68 -5.48 -13.86 7.99
C ARG A 68 -3.99 -13.96 8.25
N ARG A 69 -3.56 -15.01 8.95
CA ARG A 69 -2.15 -15.21 9.32
C ARG A 69 -1.24 -15.18 8.09
N GLY A 70 -1.59 -15.91 7.04
CA GLY A 70 -0.80 -15.98 5.81
C GLY A 70 -0.65 -14.62 5.10
N LEU A 71 -1.68 -13.79 5.10
CA LEU A 71 -1.59 -12.44 4.52
C LEU A 71 -0.69 -11.51 5.33
N PHE A 72 -0.80 -11.53 6.66
CA PHE A 72 0.04 -10.70 7.53
C PHE A 72 1.50 -11.15 7.54
N GLU A 73 1.76 -12.46 7.60
CA GLU A 73 3.11 -13.02 7.51
C GLU A 73 3.75 -12.68 6.16
N GLY A 74 3.03 -12.87 5.05
CA GLY A 74 3.51 -12.53 3.71
C GLY A 74 3.84 -11.05 3.56
N ALA A 75 2.97 -10.17 4.07
CA ALA A 75 3.23 -8.73 4.04
C ALA A 75 4.41 -8.33 4.92
N ALA A 76 4.56 -8.91 6.12
CA ALA A 76 5.68 -8.61 7.02
C ALA A 76 7.03 -8.98 6.40
N ILE A 77 7.14 -10.19 5.84
CA ILE A 77 8.35 -10.65 5.15
C ILE A 77 8.67 -9.73 3.96
N ALA A 78 7.66 -9.41 3.15
CA ALA A 78 7.84 -8.55 1.99
C ALA A 78 8.29 -7.14 2.38
N LEU A 79 7.75 -6.60 3.47
CA LEU A 79 8.09 -5.26 3.97
C LEU A 79 9.55 -5.18 4.44
N ILE A 80 10.08 -6.26 5.04
CA ILE A 80 11.50 -6.33 5.43
C ILE A 80 12.39 -6.24 4.18
N PHE A 81 12.13 -7.07 3.17
CA PHE A 81 12.92 -7.04 1.93
C PHE A 81 12.76 -5.72 1.16
N ALA A 82 11.55 -5.17 1.11
CA ALA A 82 11.26 -3.90 0.48
C ALA A 82 11.98 -2.73 1.19
N ALA A 83 12.00 -2.71 2.53
CA ALA A 83 12.73 -1.72 3.31
C ALA A 83 14.25 -1.86 3.11
N ALA A 84 14.78 -3.08 3.11
CA ALA A 84 16.18 -3.35 2.83
C ALA A 84 16.58 -2.89 1.42
N ALA A 85 15.73 -3.12 0.41
CA ALA A 85 15.96 -2.65 -0.96
C ALA A 85 15.95 -1.13 -1.07
N ALA A 86 14.98 -0.46 -0.43
CA ALA A 86 14.93 1.01 -0.39
C ALA A 86 16.18 1.59 0.28
N ALA A 87 16.56 1.05 1.44
CA ALA A 87 17.76 1.46 2.15
C ALA A 87 19.04 1.21 1.33
N GLY A 88 19.10 0.07 0.62
CA GLY A 88 20.21 -0.26 -0.28
C GLY A 88 20.37 0.74 -1.42
N ILE A 89 19.27 1.14 -2.07
CA ILE A 89 19.31 2.15 -3.16
C ILE A 89 19.76 3.51 -2.64
N VAL A 90 19.22 3.94 -1.50
CA VAL A 90 19.63 5.20 -0.86
C VAL A 90 21.12 5.14 -0.45
N GLY A 91 21.57 4.02 0.11
CA GLY A 91 22.96 3.78 0.47
C GLY A 91 23.91 3.81 -0.73
N LEU A 92 23.52 3.19 -1.85
CA LEU A 92 24.29 3.22 -3.11
C LEU A 92 24.41 4.61 -3.71
N PHE A 93 23.39 5.46 -3.52
CA PHE A 93 23.46 6.86 -3.93
C PHE A 93 24.48 7.63 -3.10
N PHE A 94 24.40 7.52 -1.76
CA PHE A 94 25.33 8.20 -0.86
C PHE A 94 26.76 7.66 -0.89
N SER A 95 26.97 6.40 -1.30
CA SER A 95 28.31 5.84 -1.49
C SER A 95 29.02 6.37 -2.75
N GLY A 96 28.37 7.24 -3.54
CA GLY A 96 28.92 7.82 -4.77
C GLY A 96 28.99 6.85 -5.95
N HIS A 97 28.69 5.57 -5.76
CA HIS A 97 28.74 4.56 -6.82
C HIS A 97 27.58 4.74 -7.81
N ALA A 98 26.39 5.11 -7.30
CA ALA A 98 25.20 5.30 -8.13
C ALA A 98 24.95 6.78 -8.51
N SER A 99 25.63 7.74 -7.87
CA SER A 99 25.41 9.17 -8.15
C SER A 99 25.77 9.56 -9.59
N GLY A 100 26.79 8.91 -10.17
CA GLY A 100 27.16 9.08 -11.57
C GLY A 100 26.15 8.51 -12.57
N TRP A 101 25.40 7.47 -12.20
CA TRP A 101 24.40 6.83 -13.07
C TRP A 101 23.01 7.44 -12.93
N LEU A 102 22.64 7.87 -11.72
CA LEU A 102 21.34 8.43 -11.40
C LEU A 102 21.27 9.94 -11.66
N GLY A 103 22.42 10.63 -11.60
CA GLY A 103 22.57 12.03 -11.97
C GLY A 103 21.58 12.96 -11.27
N LYS A 104 21.06 13.95 -12.01
CA LYS A 104 20.06 14.91 -11.53
C LYS A 104 18.62 14.38 -11.57
N SER A 105 18.42 13.15 -12.06
CA SER A 105 17.10 12.53 -12.19
C SER A 105 16.65 11.84 -10.90
N PHE A 106 17.50 11.76 -9.88
CA PHE A 106 17.21 11.12 -8.61
C PHE A 106 17.36 12.10 -7.45
N ASP A 107 16.37 12.10 -6.58
CA ASP A 107 16.40 12.77 -5.30
C ASP A 107 16.09 11.73 -4.21
N PRO A 108 16.98 11.53 -3.21
CA PRO A 108 16.80 10.51 -2.19
C PRO A 108 15.59 10.77 -1.27
N ALA A 109 15.23 12.04 -1.03
CA ALA A 109 14.05 12.39 -0.24
C ALA A 109 12.77 12.07 -1.01
N VAL A 110 12.71 12.45 -2.30
CA VAL A 110 11.59 12.09 -3.20
C VAL A 110 11.45 10.57 -3.29
N PHE A 111 12.57 9.85 -3.50
CA PHE A 111 12.56 8.40 -3.57
C PHE A 111 12.08 7.75 -2.27
N GLY A 112 12.49 8.27 -1.12
CA GLY A 112 12.02 7.80 0.19
C GLY A 112 10.51 7.95 0.35
N ILE A 113 9.96 9.13 0.08
CA ILE A 113 8.52 9.40 0.18
C ILE A 113 7.72 8.52 -0.78
N VAL A 114 8.16 8.45 -2.03
CA VAL A 114 7.50 7.64 -3.05
C VAL A 114 7.59 6.15 -2.73
N SER A 115 8.69 5.68 -2.13
CA SER A 115 8.82 4.30 -1.67
C SER A 115 7.90 3.97 -0.52
N CYS A 116 7.71 4.89 0.42
CA CYS A 116 6.66 4.76 1.44
C CYS A 116 5.28 4.68 0.79
N ALA A 117 5.00 5.50 -0.23
CA ALA A 117 3.72 5.50 -0.94
C ALA A 117 3.45 4.14 -1.63
N VAL A 118 4.46 3.60 -2.31
CA VAL A 118 4.40 2.27 -2.93
C VAL A 118 4.20 1.19 -1.87
N LEU A 119 4.91 1.24 -0.74
CA LEU A 119 4.76 0.29 0.35
C LEU A 119 3.35 0.28 0.93
N VAL A 120 2.77 1.45 1.19
CA VAL A 120 1.39 1.57 1.69
C VAL A 120 0.40 0.95 0.71
N ASN A 121 0.50 1.32 -0.58
CA ASN A 121 -0.38 0.79 -1.62
C ASN A 121 -0.25 -0.74 -1.75
N ARG A 122 0.97 -1.27 -1.80
CA ARG A 122 1.20 -2.70 -1.97
C ARG A 122 0.80 -3.48 -0.72
N THR A 123 1.02 -2.94 0.47
CA THR A 123 0.58 -3.57 1.73
C THR A 123 -0.94 -3.64 1.79
N LYS A 124 -1.64 -2.57 1.38
CA LYS A 124 -3.10 -2.58 1.21
C LYS A 124 -3.54 -3.71 0.27
N LYS A 125 -2.88 -3.88 -0.88
CA LYS A 125 -3.18 -4.96 -1.85
C LYS A 125 -2.92 -6.37 -1.33
N VAL A 126 -1.91 -6.55 -0.47
CA VAL A 126 -1.60 -7.87 0.11
C VAL A 126 -2.51 -8.20 1.29
N ILE A 127 -2.81 -7.22 2.14
CA ILE A 127 -3.55 -7.48 3.39
C ILE A 127 -5.04 -7.19 3.23
N ILE A 128 -5.41 -5.97 2.84
CA ILE A 128 -6.79 -5.46 2.94
C ILE A 128 -7.64 -5.91 1.76
N ASP A 129 -7.11 -5.80 0.54
CA ASP A 129 -7.86 -6.09 -0.68
C ASP A 129 -8.40 -7.55 -0.71
N PRO A 130 -7.65 -8.58 -0.26
CA PRO A 130 -8.17 -9.93 -0.16
C PRO A 130 -9.40 -10.09 0.74
N PHE A 131 -9.51 -9.33 1.85
CA PHE A 131 -10.71 -9.37 2.70
C PHE A 131 -11.94 -8.83 1.97
N ALA A 132 -11.75 -7.78 1.16
CA ALA A 132 -12.82 -7.21 0.34
C ALA A 132 -13.30 -8.22 -0.71
N LEU A 133 -12.36 -8.87 -1.39
CA LEU A 133 -12.66 -9.87 -2.41
C LEU A 133 -13.36 -11.09 -1.82
N ARG A 134 -12.86 -11.60 -0.69
CA ARG A 134 -13.50 -12.72 0.05
C ARG A 134 -14.93 -12.40 0.47
N SER A 135 -15.23 -11.14 0.78
CA SER A 135 -16.54 -10.71 1.27
C SER A 135 -17.48 -10.18 0.17
N ASN A 136 -17.10 -10.35 -1.11
CA ASN A 136 -17.83 -9.81 -2.26
C ASN A 136 -18.05 -8.28 -2.19
N LYS A 137 -17.10 -7.55 -1.60
CA LYS A 137 -17.11 -6.09 -1.43
C LYS A 137 -16.07 -5.40 -2.32
N ALA A 138 -15.85 -5.90 -3.54
CA ALA A 138 -14.85 -5.38 -4.46
C ALA A 138 -15.06 -3.88 -4.81
N MET A 139 -16.31 -3.40 -4.79
CA MET A 139 -16.63 -1.99 -5.02
C MET A 139 -16.02 -1.05 -3.97
N THR A 140 -15.88 -1.50 -2.72
CA THR A 140 -15.23 -0.74 -1.64
C THR A 140 -13.79 -0.37 -2.01
N LEU A 141 -13.09 -1.24 -2.74
CA LEU A 141 -11.73 -0.98 -3.20
C LEU A 141 -11.70 0.16 -4.21
N THR A 142 -12.62 0.15 -5.16
CA THR A 142 -12.73 1.18 -6.20
C THR A 142 -13.04 2.54 -5.58
N TYR A 143 -14.02 2.61 -4.68
CA TYR A 143 -14.35 3.86 -3.99
C TYR A 143 -13.19 4.39 -3.14
N SER A 144 -12.48 3.50 -2.45
CA SER A 144 -11.33 3.89 -1.64
C SER A 144 -10.20 4.50 -2.48
N TYR A 145 -9.88 3.90 -3.65
CA TYR A 145 -8.90 4.49 -4.56
C TYR A 145 -9.39 5.78 -5.21
N ALA A 146 -10.68 5.91 -5.52
CA ALA A 146 -11.24 7.16 -6.05
C ALA A 146 -11.14 8.32 -5.03
N ILE A 147 -11.47 8.05 -3.76
CA ILE A 147 -11.31 9.03 -2.67
C ILE A 147 -9.82 9.38 -2.49
N GLY A 148 -8.94 8.38 -2.48
CA GLY A 148 -7.50 8.59 -2.40
C GLY A 148 -6.93 9.41 -3.56
N ALA A 149 -7.38 9.15 -4.79
CA ALA A 149 -6.98 9.90 -5.98
C ALA A 149 -7.45 11.36 -5.91
N LEU A 150 -8.69 11.60 -5.47
CA LEU A 150 -9.21 12.95 -5.29
C LEU A 150 -8.41 13.70 -4.22
N ALA A 151 -8.15 13.09 -3.06
CA ALA A 151 -7.34 13.68 -2.00
C ALA A 151 -5.91 13.98 -2.49
N CYS A 152 -5.30 13.04 -3.22
CA CYS A 152 -3.98 13.22 -3.83
C CYS A 152 -3.95 14.42 -4.77
N CYS A 153 -4.88 14.49 -5.73
CA CYS A 153 -4.93 15.56 -6.72
C CYS A 153 -5.17 16.93 -6.07
N CYS A 154 -6.11 17.03 -5.13
CA CYS A 154 -6.38 18.30 -4.43
C CYS A 154 -5.16 18.78 -3.65
N LEU A 155 -4.52 17.89 -2.88
CA LEU A 155 -3.35 18.26 -2.09
C LEU A 155 -2.13 18.56 -2.95
N ALA A 156 -1.94 17.82 -4.06
CA ALA A 156 -0.86 18.09 -4.99
C ALA A 156 -1.04 19.46 -5.67
N ALA A 157 -2.27 19.78 -6.10
CA ALA A 157 -2.57 21.08 -6.70
C ALA A 157 -2.30 22.23 -5.72
N LEU A 158 -2.76 22.10 -4.47
CA LEU A 158 -2.50 23.08 -3.41
C LEU A 158 -1.01 23.21 -3.08
N GLY A 159 -0.32 22.08 -2.93
CA GLY A 159 1.12 22.03 -2.63
C GLY A 159 1.96 22.69 -3.73
N LEU A 160 1.63 22.42 -5.00
CA LEU A 160 2.31 23.04 -6.14
C LEU A 160 1.96 24.54 -6.25
N TRP A 161 0.70 24.92 -6.06
CA TRP A 161 0.26 26.32 -6.08
C TRP A 161 0.98 27.18 -5.04
N TRP A 162 1.12 26.68 -3.81
CA TRP A 162 1.84 27.35 -2.73
C TRP A 162 3.35 27.08 -2.71
N ARG A 163 3.88 26.36 -3.72
CA ARG A 163 5.30 26.01 -3.82
C ARG A 163 5.86 25.34 -2.55
N VAL A 164 5.05 24.48 -1.93
CA VAL A 164 5.46 23.71 -0.75
C VAL A 164 6.52 22.70 -1.17
N PRO A 165 7.71 22.69 -0.52
CA PRO A 165 8.75 21.70 -0.79
C PRO A 165 8.20 20.28 -0.62
N LEU A 166 8.44 19.41 -1.61
CA LEU A 166 7.97 18.01 -1.63
C LEU A 166 6.44 17.84 -1.51
N GLY A 167 5.66 18.91 -1.76
CA GLY A 167 4.21 18.91 -1.56
C GLY A 167 3.48 17.87 -2.42
N SER A 168 3.87 17.70 -3.68
CA SER A 168 3.32 16.68 -4.58
C SER A 168 3.64 15.26 -4.12
N GLU A 169 4.87 15.00 -3.70
CA GLU A 169 5.35 13.70 -3.23
C GLU A 169 4.58 13.28 -1.98
N MET A 170 4.42 14.22 -1.05
CA MET A 170 3.64 14.00 0.17
C MET A 170 2.15 13.80 -0.13
N ALA A 171 1.59 14.54 -1.11
CA ALA A 171 0.23 14.33 -1.57
C ALA A 171 0.03 12.94 -2.21
N PHE A 172 1.03 12.41 -2.93
CA PHE A 172 1.03 11.07 -3.48
C PHE A 172 0.99 10.00 -2.40
N LEU A 173 1.87 10.11 -1.39
CA LEU A 173 1.85 9.24 -0.21
C LEU A 173 0.50 9.32 0.51
N PHE A 174 0.03 10.54 0.76
CA PHE A 174 -1.23 10.78 1.47
C PHE A 174 -2.42 10.16 0.74
N GLY A 175 -2.48 10.26 -0.60
CA GLY A 175 -3.51 9.62 -1.41
C GLY A 175 -3.63 8.11 -1.17
N TYR A 176 -2.50 7.41 -1.10
CA TYR A 176 -2.51 5.97 -0.78
C TYR A 176 -2.82 5.68 0.68
N VAL A 177 -2.39 6.51 1.62
CA VAL A 177 -2.76 6.40 3.04
C VAL A 177 -4.27 6.52 3.20
N VAL A 178 -4.89 7.53 2.56
CA VAL A 178 -6.35 7.72 2.55
C VAL A 178 -7.04 6.50 1.93
N ALA A 179 -6.59 6.04 0.77
CA ALA A 179 -7.16 4.85 0.14
C ALA A 179 -7.07 3.60 1.04
N ALA A 180 -5.95 3.40 1.73
CA ALA A 180 -5.76 2.30 2.67
C ALA A 180 -6.67 2.44 3.90
N ALA A 181 -6.74 3.64 4.49
CA ALA A 181 -7.60 3.94 5.63
C ALA A 181 -9.08 3.72 5.30
N CYS A 182 -9.56 4.26 4.17
CA CYS A 182 -10.95 4.07 3.72
C CYS A 182 -11.28 2.58 3.55
N SER A 183 -10.41 1.81 2.91
CA SER A 183 -10.62 0.36 2.76
C SER A 183 -10.60 -0.36 4.12
N PHE A 184 -9.67 -0.01 5.01
CA PHE A 184 -9.59 -0.60 6.35
C PHE A 184 -10.86 -0.32 7.17
N PHE A 185 -11.30 0.93 7.25
CA PHE A 185 -12.50 1.29 8.02
C PHE A 185 -13.76 0.63 7.46
N ALA A 186 -13.92 0.58 6.14
CA ALA A 186 -15.05 -0.08 5.50
C ALA A 186 -15.06 -1.61 5.70
N LEU A 187 -13.89 -2.22 5.93
CA LEU A 187 -13.72 -3.66 6.10
C LEU A 187 -13.39 -4.08 7.53
N ARG A 188 -13.34 -3.16 8.50
CA ARG A 188 -12.87 -3.41 9.87
C ARG A 188 -13.56 -4.61 10.53
N ASN A 189 -14.87 -4.74 10.35
CA ASN A 189 -15.65 -5.84 10.92
C ASN A 189 -15.32 -7.19 10.27
N VAL A 190 -15.01 -7.17 8.97
CA VAL A 190 -14.61 -8.36 8.20
C VAL A 190 -13.19 -8.79 8.60
N ILE A 191 -12.30 -7.84 8.79
CA ILE A 191 -10.90 -8.07 9.20
C ILE A 191 -10.85 -8.61 10.63
N ALA A 192 -11.72 -8.11 11.51
CA ALA A 192 -11.83 -8.53 12.90
C ALA A 192 -12.49 -9.91 13.08
N ASP A 193 -13.28 -10.37 12.10
CA ASP A 193 -13.96 -11.66 12.17
C ASP A 193 -12.96 -12.83 12.13
N GLN A 194 -12.99 -13.64 13.19
CA GLN A 194 -12.14 -14.83 13.34
C GLN A 194 -12.82 -16.11 12.83
N GLY A 195 -14.05 -16.01 12.33
CA GLY A 195 -14.85 -17.14 11.87
C GLY A 195 -15.56 -17.92 13.00
N PRO A 196 -16.35 -18.96 12.65
CA PRO A 196 -17.24 -19.67 13.58
C PRO A 196 -16.52 -20.33 14.77
N GLY A 197 -15.28 -20.79 14.58
CA GLY A 197 -14.50 -21.49 15.62
C GLY A 197 -14.05 -20.61 16.78
N ALA A 198 -14.00 -19.28 16.62
CA ALA A 198 -13.69 -18.37 17.72
C ALA A 198 -14.89 -18.20 18.65
N LYS A 199 -16.12 -18.08 18.11
CA LYS A 199 -17.34 -18.01 18.91
C LYS A 199 -17.59 -19.30 19.71
N GLN A 200 -17.33 -20.46 19.12
CA GLN A 200 -17.45 -21.75 19.84
C GLN A 200 -16.45 -21.90 20.99
N ARG A 201 -15.20 -21.45 20.84
CA ARG A 201 -14.21 -21.48 21.95
C ARG A 201 -14.57 -20.52 23.08
N THR A 202 -15.09 -19.33 22.77
CA THR A 202 -15.55 -18.39 23.80
C THR A 202 -16.75 -18.95 24.55
N VAL A 203 -17.71 -19.58 23.86
CA VAL A 203 -18.86 -20.24 24.51
C VAL A 203 -18.42 -21.45 25.36
N LEU A 204 -17.46 -22.25 24.88
CA LEU A 204 -16.94 -23.39 25.63
C LEU A 204 -16.11 -22.98 26.86
N MET A 205 -15.32 -21.90 26.78
CA MET A 205 -14.57 -21.39 27.94
C MET A 205 -15.51 -20.76 28.98
N VAL A 206 -16.48 -19.94 28.57
CA VAL A 206 -17.47 -19.36 29.49
C VAL A 206 -18.36 -20.43 30.12
N GLY A 207 -18.68 -21.50 29.38
CA GLY A 207 -19.44 -22.64 29.91
C GLY A 207 -18.65 -23.56 30.86
N LEU A 208 -17.31 -23.53 30.81
CA LEU A 208 -16.45 -24.25 31.75
C LEU A 208 -16.25 -23.47 33.06
N ASP A 209 -16.17 -22.15 32.99
CA ASP A 209 -16.07 -21.29 34.18
C ASP A 209 -17.38 -21.25 34.98
N ALA A 210 -18.55 -21.34 34.32
CA ALA A 210 -19.85 -21.38 34.98
C ALA A 210 -20.22 -22.74 35.61
N ARG A 211 -19.35 -23.76 35.52
CA ARG A 211 -19.61 -25.11 36.06
C ARG A 211 -18.76 -25.46 37.30
N ASN A 212 -17.97 -24.50 37.77
CA ASN A 212 -17.07 -24.63 38.92
C ASN A 212 -17.45 -23.74 40.12
N GLU A 213 -18.67 -23.22 40.16
CA GLU A 213 -19.26 -22.58 41.35
C GLU A 213 -20.40 -23.42 41.94
#